data_AF-A0A4U7KKZ2-F1
#
_entry.id   AF-A0A4U7KKZ2-F1
#
_cell.length_a   1.000
_cell.length_b   1.000
_cell.length_c   1.000
_cell.angle_alpha   90.00
_cell.angle_beta   90.00
_cell.angle_gamma   90.00
#
_symmetry.space_group_name_H-M   'P 1'
#
loop_
_entity.id
_entity.type
_entity.pdbx_description
1 polymer ?
#
loop_
_entity_poly.entity_id
_entity_poly.type
_entity_poly.pdbx_seq_one_letter_code
_entity_poly.pdbx_strand_id
1 'polypeptide(L)'
;MPHSHHSHSGQFCSHAKDSLAAVVHRAHALGFSHFHLSEHVPRANHSELYPEEREALLTPETLRDTFKAYLVEARRLQVEYAAKSLHVLVGCETENITSPDSLDYLMEVLGSDVGTEPELVGAGVVDYIVGSLHHTHAIPIDFDRETFDRSVASFQSDSASSTADAHLRLVDQYLEDQMEVLQRLKPEVIGHFDLFRLFTPQLELQEPRIWAKVQRNIRFAVEYGALFECNAAAFRKGWNTSYPGKELLQLILSLNGRLCLSDDSHGVHAVGLNYLRLRQYLFDAGVETIWYLEKDHTPEEASVSDANGPPTRFARGTVAKPLGPEWKTHGFWTTFAASLEASS
;
A
#
# COMPACT_ATOMS: atom_id res chain seq x y z
N MET A 1 -15.01 -12.58 2.47
CA MET A 1 -13.64 -13.00 2.11
C MET A 1 -12.65 -12.02 2.71
N PRO A 2 -11.78 -12.43 3.63
CA PRO A 2 -10.62 -11.61 3.91
C PRO A 2 -9.69 -11.63 2.72
N HIS A 3 -8.85 -10.62 2.67
CA HIS A 3 -7.88 -10.41 1.64
C HIS A 3 -6.72 -9.66 2.27
N SER A 4 -5.53 -9.74 1.66
CA SER A 4 -4.46 -8.76 1.89
C SER A 4 -4.00 -8.23 0.54
N HIS A 5 -3.92 -6.91 0.39
CA HIS A 5 -3.44 -6.26 -0.83
C HIS A 5 -1.97 -5.79 -0.73
N HIS A 6 -1.33 -6.01 0.40
CA HIS A 6 -0.01 -5.45 0.68
C HIS A 6 0.84 -6.47 1.44
N SER A 7 1.89 -6.99 0.80
CA SER A 7 2.78 -7.97 1.43
C SER A 7 4.18 -8.01 0.79
N HIS A 8 5.15 -8.38 1.63
CA HIS A 8 6.59 -8.41 1.35
C HIS A 8 7.21 -9.71 1.87
N SER A 9 8.44 -9.97 1.45
CA SER A 9 9.22 -11.16 1.80
C SER A 9 10.70 -10.85 1.94
N GLY A 10 11.37 -11.52 2.88
CA GLY A 10 12.82 -11.36 3.08
C GLY A 10 13.66 -11.86 1.91
N GLN A 11 13.06 -12.58 0.96
CA GLN A 11 13.70 -13.00 -0.27
C GLN A 11 13.97 -11.82 -1.22
N PHE A 12 13.15 -10.76 -1.18
CA PHE A 12 13.24 -9.64 -2.13
C PHE A 12 13.20 -8.26 -1.46
N CYS A 13 13.02 -8.19 -0.13
CA CYS A 13 13.08 -6.95 0.66
C CYS A 13 14.02 -7.13 1.88
N SER A 14 15.02 -6.25 2.00
CA SER A 14 16.11 -6.35 2.99
C SER A 14 15.65 -6.29 4.45
N HIS A 15 14.56 -5.57 4.73
CA HIS A 15 13.99 -5.44 6.07
C HIS A 15 12.81 -6.40 6.33
N ALA A 16 12.46 -7.25 5.37
CA ALA A 16 11.52 -8.35 5.55
C ALA A 16 12.22 -9.66 5.96
N LYS A 17 11.44 -10.72 6.21
CA LYS A 17 11.91 -12.07 6.57
C LYS A 17 11.20 -13.13 5.73
N ASP A 18 11.77 -14.34 5.72
CA ASP A 18 11.24 -15.54 5.06
C ASP A 18 11.19 -15.46 3.52
N SER A 19 10.96 -16.60 2.87
CA SER A 19 10.77 -16.64 1.42
C SER A 19 9.36 -16.20 1.01
N LEU A 20 9.21 -15.69 -0.21
CA LEU A 20 7.90 -15.31 -0.76
C LEU A 20 6.93 -16.50 -0.74
N ALA A 21 7.43 -17.70 -1.07
CA ALA A 21 6.66 -18.94 -1.01
C ALA A 21 6.15 -19.27 0.40
N ALA A 22 6.96 -19.02 1.44
CA ALA A 22 6.57 -19.24 2.83
C ALA A 22 5.48 -18.26 3.30
N VAL A 23 5.59 -17.00 2.89
CA VAL A 23 4.57 -15.96 3.15
C VAL A 23 3.23 -16.35 2.52
N VAL A 24 3.21 -16.71 1.23
CA VAL A 24 1.99 -17.14 0.54
C VAL A 24 1.41 -18.43 1.15
N HIS A 25 2.28 -19.37 1.53
CA HIS A 25 1.85 -20.58 2.21
C HIS A 25 1.16 -20.28 3.53
N ARG A 26 1.71 -19.36 4.33
CA ARG A 26 1.10 -18.93 5.59
C ARG A 26 -0.28 -18.31 5.36
N ALA A 27 -0.41 -17.43 4.38
CA ALA A 27 -1.70 -16.82 4.04
C ALA A 27 -2.75 -17.89 3.68
N HIS A 28 -2.39 -18.85 2.83
CA HIS A 28 -3.25 -19.98 2.50
C HIS A 28 -3.62 -20.80 3.76
N ALA A 29 -2.65 -21.13 4.62
CA ALA A 29 -2.89 -21.90 5.84
C ALA A 29 -3.81 -21.18 6.85
N LEU A 30 -3.79 -19.84 6.85
CA LEU A 30 -4.68 -19.00 7.65
C LEU A 30 -6.08 -18.86 7.06
N GLY A 31 -6.34 -19.41 5.87
CA GLY A 31 -7.65 -19.39 5.22
C GLY A 31 -7.94 -18.11 4.45
N PHE A 32 -6.90 -17.36 4.04
CA PHE A 32 -7.09 -16.26 3.10
C PHE A 32 -7.60 -16.80 1.76
N SER A 33 -8.55 -16.09 1.18
CA SER A 33 -9.04 -16.36 -0.18
C SER A 33 -8.33 -15.52 -1.24
N HIS A 34 -7.79 -14.37 -0.82
CA HIS A 34 -7.08 -13.41 -1.66
C HIS A 34 -5.86 -12.95 -0.89
N PHE A 35 -4.68 -13.01 -1.50
CA PHE A 35 -3.45 -12.53 -0.88
C PHE A 35 -2.52 -12.07 -2.00
N HIS A 36 -2.28 -10.78 -2.08
CA HIS A 36 -1.59 -10.15 -3.20
C HIS A 36 -0.19 -9.69 -2.77
N LEU A 37 0.72 -9.71 -3.73
CA LEU A 37 2.15 -9.52 -3.54
C LEU A 37 2.54 -8.14 -4.08
N SER A 38 3.28 -7.36 -3.30
CA SER A 38 3.57 -5.96 -3.63
C SER A 38 4.95 -5.55 -3.15
N GLU A 39 6.00 -6.29 -3.54
CA GLU A 39 7.36 -5.93 -3.13
C GLU A 39 7.73 -4.49 -3.51
N HIS A 40 8.62 -3.89 -2.72
CA HIS A 40 9.12 -2.55 -2.98
C HIS A 40 9.85 -2.49 -4.33
N VAL A 41 9.63 -1.40 -5.04
CA VAL A 41 10.30 -1.11 -6.32
C VAL A 41 11.78 -0.76 -6.11
N PRO A 42 12.68 -1.07 -7.06
CA PRO A 42 14.11 -0.78 -6.90
C PRO A 42 14.40 0.74 -6.87
N ARG A 43 15.57 1.11 -6.34
CA ARG A 43 16.01 2.51 -6.20
C ARG A 43 16.86 2.88 -7.40
N ALA A 44 16.75 4.11 -7.89
CA ALA A 44 17.45 4.56 -9.10
C ALA A 44 18.92 4.87 -8.79
N ASN A 45 19.18 5.46 -7.62
CA ASN A 45 20.48 6.03 -7.29
C ASN A 45 21.07 5.45 -5.98
N HIS A 46 22.39 5.41 -5.88
CA HIS A 46 23.08 5.00 -4.64
C HIS A 46 22.74 5.89 -3.43
N SER A 47 22.39 7.15 -3.65
CA SER A 47 21.97 8.08 -2.59
C SER A 47 20.59 7.77 -2.01
N GLU A 48 19.80 6.95 -2.70
CA GLU A 48 18.43 6.56 -2.31
C GLU A 48 18.39 5.22 -1.57
N LEU A 49 19.53 4.54 -1.45
CA LEU A 49 19.60 3.26 -0.75
C LEU A 49 19.38 3.45 0.75
N TYR A 50 18.55 2.59 1.31
CA TYR A 50 18.35 2.52 2.75
C TYR A 50 19.64 2.07 3.47
N PRO A 51 19.79 2.40 4.77
CA PRO A 51 20.96 1.99 5.56
C PRO A 51 21.26 0.49 5.46
N GLU A 52 20.26 -0.37 5.59
CA GLU A 52 20.39 -1.82 5.54
C GLU A 52 20.77 -2.34 4.15
N GLU A 53 20.33 -1.67 3.07
CA GLU A 53 20.71 -2.04 1.70
C GLU A 53 22.19 -1.73 1.45
N ARG A 54 22.67 -0.61 1.99
CA ARG A 54 24.09 -0.22 1.94
C ARG A 54 24.95 -1.16 2.77
N GLU A 55 24.49 -1.56 3.94
CA GLU A 55 25.17 -2.55 4.81
C GLU A 55 25.25 -3.93 4.14
N ALA A 56 24.21 -4.31 3.40
CA ALA A 56 24.18 -5.53 2.60
C ALA A 56 24.97 -5.42 1.28
N LEU A 57 25.65 -4.30 1.02
CA LEU A 57 26.42 -4.02 -0.19
C LEU A 57 25.60 -4.13 -1.48
N LEU A 58 24.31 -3.80 -1.40
CA LEU A 58 23.42 -3.74 -2.56
C LEU A 58 23.71 -2.47 -3.38
N THR A 59 23.50 -2.58 -4.68
CA THR A 59 23.52 -1.48 -5.65
C THR A 59 22.14 -1.34 -6.33
N PRO A 60 21.84 -0.18 -6.93
CA PRO A 60 20.64 -0.02 -7.77
C PRO A 60 20.44 -1.16 -8.78
N GLU A 61 21.51 -1.63 -9.41
CA GLU A 61 21.45 -2.75 -10.35
C GLU A 61 21.05 -4.06 -9.67
N THR A 62 21.62 -4.37 -8.49
CA THR A 62 21.24 -5.58 -7.74
C THR A 62 19.80 -5.52 -7.23
N LEU A 63 19.29 -4.35 -6.84
CA LEU A 63 17.89 -4.17 -6.47
C LEU A 63 16.99 -4.39 -7.68
N ARG A 64 17.36 -3.87 -8.85
CA ARG A 64 16.61 -4.09 -10.10
C ARG A 64 16.57 -5.56 -10.49
N ASP A 65 17.67 -6.28 -10.36
CA ASP A 65 17.72 -7.72 -10.64
C ASP A 65 16.93 -8.52 -9.60
N THR A 66 16.94 -8.09 -8.33
CA THR A 66 16.13 -8.66 -7.24
C THR A 66 14.63 -8.48 -7.54
N PHE A 67 14.21 -7.30 -7.98
CA PHE A 67 12.82 -7.03 -8.36
C PHE A 67 12.38 -7.87 -9.58
N LYS A 68 13.25 -8.06 -10.58
CA LYS A 68 12.96 -8.98 -11.71
C LYS A 68 12.81 -10.43 -11.23
N ALA A 69 13.66 -10.88 -10.31
CA ALA A 69 13.55 -12.21 -9.73
C ALA A 69 12.26 -12.38 -8.90
N TYR A 70 11.84 -11.33 -8.20
CA TYR A 70 10.54 -11.24 -7.52
C TYR A 70 9.39 -11.49 -8.50
N LEU A 71 9.33 -10.74 -9.61
CA LEU A 71 8.24 -10.88 -10.58
C LEU A 71 8.14 -12.31 -11.13
N VAL A 72 9.27 -12.96 -11.39
CA VAL A 72 9.31 -14.36 -11.85
C VAL A 72 8.74 -15.31 -10.79
N GLU A 73 9.19 -15.21 -9.53
CA GLU A 73 8.73 -16.10 -8.46
C GLU A 73 7.27 -15.83 -8.07
N ALA A 74 6.86 -14.57 -8.03
CA ALA A 74 5.49 -14.16 -7.76
C ALA A 74 4.52 -14.71 -8.81
N ARG A 75 4.89 -14.70 -10.10
CA ARG A 75 4.10 -15.30 -11.18
C ARG A 75 4.03 -16.83 -11.07
N ARG A 76 5.13 -17.48 -10.69
CA ARG A 76 5.13 -18.93 -10.41
C ARG A 76 4.17 -19.28 -9.28
N LEU A 77 4.20 -18.53 -8.18
CA LEU A 77 3.32 -18.70 -7.03
C LEU A 77 1.86 -18.38 -7.38
N GLN A 78 1.60 -17.36 -8.20
CA GLN A 78 0.26 -17.04 -8.70
C GLN A 78 -0.37 -18.24 -9.41
N VAL A 79 0.37 -18.91 -10.30
CA VAL A 79 -0.11 -20.13 -10.98
C VAL A 79 -0.29 -21.30 -10.00
N GLU A 80 0.67 -21.51 -9.09
CA GLU A 80 0.61 -22.60 -8.12
C GLU A 80 -0.61 -22.51 -7.19
N TYR A 81 -0.90 -21.31 -6.69
CA TYR A 81 -1.94 -21.08 -5.69
C TYR A 81 -3.33 -20.89 -6.29
N ALA A 82 -3.44 -20.55 -7.58
CA ALA A 82 -4.72 -20.61 -8.30
C ALA A 82 -5.34 -22.02 -8.22
N ALA A 83 -4.52 -23.07 -8.33
CA ALA A 83 -4.97 -24.46 -8.17
C ALA A 83 -5.40 -24.81 -6.73
N LYS A 84 -5.04 -23.98 -5.74
CA LYS A 84 -5.37 -24.13 -4.32
C LYS A 84 -6.48 -23.17 -3.88
N SER A 85 -7.20 -22.54 -4.82
CA SER A 85 -8.27 -21.57 -4.53
C SER A 85 -7.82 -20.35 -3.72
N LEU A 86 -6.55 -19.95 -3.83
CA LEU A 86 -6.04 -18.67 -3.33
C LEU A 86 -5.78 -17.73 -4.52
N HIS A 87 -6.48 -16.61 -4.55
CA HIS A 87 -6.29 -15.58 -5.56
C HIS A 87 -5.07 -14.73 -5.22
N VAL A 88 -4.07 -14.77 -6.09
CA VAL A 88 -2.84 -13.98 -5.97
C VAL A 88 -2.77 -13.00 -7.13
N LEU A 89 -2.46 -11.75 -6.84
CA LEU A 89 -2.10 -10.73 -7.83
C LEU A 89 -0.64 -10.37 -7.60
N VAL A 90 0.07 -10.08 -8.68
CA VAL A 90 1.47 -9.67 -8.64
C VAL A 90 1.54 -8.18 -8.91
N GLY A 91 1.82 -7.40 -7.89
CA GLY A 91 1.94 -5.95 -7.95
C GLY A 91 3.31 -5.46 -7.48
N CYS A 92 3.38 -4.18 -7.14
CA CYS A 92 4.53 -3.56 -6.48
C CYS A 92 4.08 -2.41 -5.58
N GLU A 93 4.88 -2.09 -4.58
CA GLU A 93 4.71 -0.90 -3.77
C GLU A 93 5.67 0.20 -4.23
N THR A 94 5.13 1.39 -4.46
CA THR A 94 5.87 2.51 -5.06
C THR A 94 6.75 3.26 -4.08
N GLU A 95 7.68 4.03 -4.65
CA GLU A 95 8.49 5.03 -3.97
C GLU A 95 8.44 6.34 -4.77
N ASN A 96 8.50 7.49 -4.10
CA ASN A 96 8.79 8.78 -4.73
C ASN A 96 9.81 9.54 -3.86
N ILE A 97 11.10 9.24 -4.06
CA ILE A 97 12.20 9.71 -3.21
C ILE A 97 12.69 11.08 -3.67
N THR A 98 12.92 11.21 -4.97
CA THR A 98 13.35 12.43 -5.66
C THR A 98 12.52 12.59 -6.93
N SER A 99 11.60 13.55 -6.93
CA SER A 99 10.77 13.88 -8.09
C SER A 99 11.53 14.75 -9.10
N PRO A 100 11.36 14.54 -10.44
CA PRO A 100 10.52 13.50 -11.05
C PRO A 100 11.23 12.14 -11.22
N ASP A 101 12.54 12.10 -11.00
CA ASP A 101 13.44 11.00 -11.39
C ASP A 101 13.03 9.62 -10.81
N SER A 102 12.54 9.56 -9.57
CA SER A 102 12.08 8.30 -8.96
C SER A 102 10.92 7.66 -9.72
N LEU A 103 9.96 8.46 -10.18
CA LEU A 103 8.79 7.96 -10.90
C LEU A 103 9.11 7.68 -12.38
N ASP A 104 9.98 8.47 -12.99
CA ASP A 104 10.51 8.19 -14.34
C ASP A 104 11.21 6.82 -14.37
N TYR A 105 12.06 6.57 -13.38
CA TYR A 105 12.75 5.28 -13.22
C TYR A 105 11.77 4.13 -12.95
N LEU A 106 10.79 4.33 -12.08
CA LEU A 106 9.77 3.30 -11.82
C LEU A 106 9.00 2.93 -13.10
N MET A 107 8.58 3.93 -13.89
CA MET A 107 7.93 3.70 -15.18
C MET A 107 8.82 2.85 -16.10
N GLU A 108 10.11 3.17 -16.21
CA GLU A 108 11.08 2.39 -16.99
C GLU A 108 11.18 0.93 -16.50
N VAL A 109 11.33 0.73 -15.19
CA VAL A 109 11.42 -0.61 -14.57
C VAL A 109 10.18 -1.45 -14.85
N LEU A 110 9.01 -0.81 -14.93
CA LEU A 110 7.74 -1.44 -15.25
C LEU A 110 7.48 -1.54 -16.77
N GLY A 111 8.44 -1.19 -17.62
CA GLY A 111 8.33 -1.30 -19.08
C GLY A 111 7.43 -0.23 -19.71
N SER A 112 7.28 0.93 -19.05
CA SER A 112 6.53 2.10 -19.50
C SER A 112 7.46 3.30 -19.65
N ASP A 113 6.93 4.44 -20.12
CA ASP A 113 7.66 5.70 -20.24
C ASP A 113 6.82 6.90 -19.76
N VAL A 114 7.43 8.08 -19.73
CA VAL A 114 6.78 9.33 -19.27
C VAL A 114 5.57 9.77 -20.10
N GLY A 115 5.39 9.20 -21.30
CA GLY A 115 4.23 9.44 -22.17
C GLY A 115 3.13 8.38 -22.01
N THR A 116 3.36 7.35 -21.20
CA THR A 116 2.37 6.30 -20.93
C THR A 116 1.24 6.86 -20.08
N GLU A 117 -0.02 6.60 -20.46
CA GLU A 117 -1.17 6.99 -19.66
C GLU A 117 -1.07 6.38 -18.24
N PRO A 118 -1.34 7.15 -17.16
CA PRO A 118 -1.10 6.71 -15.79
C PRO A 118 -1.66 5.33 -15.43
N GLU A 119 -2.90 5.04 -15.84
CA GLU A 119 -3.57 3.76 -15.62
C GLU A 119 -2.95 2.57 -16.38
N LEU A 120 -2.15 2.82 -17.41
CA LEU A 120 -1.47 1.80 -18.22
C LEU A 120 -0.02 1.56 -17.79
N VAL A 121 0.53 2.37 -16.89
CA VAL A 121 1.89 2.16 -16.37
C VAL A 121 2.00 0.77 -15.75
N GLY A 122 2.96 -0.01 -16.22
CA GLY A 122 3.19 -1.40 -15.79
C GLY A 122 2.17 -2.42 -16.27
N ALA A 123 1.24 -2.05 -17.17
CA ALA A 123 0.30 -3.00 -17.76
C ALA A 123 1.05 -4.15 -18.47
N GLY A 124 0.67 -5.38 -18.15
CA GLY A 124 1.34 -6.59 -18.64
C GLY A 124 2.57 -7.02 -17.83
N VAL A 125 3.11 -6.16 -16.97
CA VAL A 125 4.21 -6.48 -16.04
C VAL A 125 3.65 -6.78 -14.64
N VAL A 126 2.86 -5.85 -14.10
CA VAL A 126 2.16 -5.96 -12.82
C VAL A 126 0.64 -5.95 -13.02
N ASP A 127 -0.08 -6.53 -12.07
CA ASP A 127 -1.54 -6.60 -12.04
C ASP A 127 -2.16 -5.38 -11.36
N TYR A 128 -1.43 -4.80 -10.40
CA TYR A 128 -1.85 -3.64 -9.61
C TYR A 128 -0.65 -2.94 -8.99
N ILE A 129 -0.85 -1.70 -8.55
CA ILE A 129 0.14 -0.90 -7.85
C ILE A 129 -0.40 -0.48 -6.48
N VAL A 130 0.43 -0.59 -5.44
CA VAL A 130 0.22 0.04 -4.14
C VAL A 130 0.97 1.38 -4.14
N GLY A 131 0.23 2.47 -4.23
CA GLY A 131 0.75 3.83 -4.23
C GLY A 131 1.12 4.29 -2.83
N SER A 132 2.39 4.17 -2.48
CA SER A 132 2.96 4.52 -1.18
C SER A 132 4.06 5.57 -1.31
N LEU A 133 4.35 6.25 -0.20
CA LEU A 133 5.55 7.07 -0.02
C LEU A 133 6.19 6.77 1.32
N HIS A 134 7.51 6.63 1.31
CA HIS A 134 8.32 6.37 2.50
C HIS A 134 9.34 7.47 2.78
N HIS A 135 9.33 8.55 1.99
CA HIS A 135 10.31 9.61 2.05
C HIS A 135 9.65 11.00 2.06
N THR A 136 10.35 11.96 2.65
CA THR A 136 10.12 13.38 2.38
C THR A 136 11.48 14.09 2.42
N HIS A 137 11.74 15.01 1.48
CA HIS A 137 13.08 15.56 1.25
C HIS A 137 14.17 14.47 1.05
N ALA A 138 13.82 13.39 0.36
CA ALA A 138 14.67 12.21 0.18
C ALA A 138 15.17 11.57 1.50
N ILE A 139 14.52 11.83 2.64
CA ILE A 139 14.82 11.24 3.95
C ILE A 139 13.69 10.27 4.32
N PRO A 140 13.99 9.01 4.70
CA PRO A 140 12.98 8.07 5.14
C PRO A 140 12.13 8.59 6.32
N ILE A 141 10.83 8.34 6.30
CA ILE A 141 9.89 8.73 7.36
C ILE A 141 9.37 7.53 8.16
N ASP A 142 9.77 6.32 7.80
CA ASP A 142 9.25 5.08 8.37
C ASP A 142 10.32 4.05 8.77
N PHE A 143 11.59 4.35 8.52
CA PHE A 143 12.73 3.51 8.88
C PHE A 143 12.91 3.40 10.40
N ASP A 144 13.21 4.53 11.05
CA ASP A 144 13.34 4.64 12.51
C ASP A 144 13.00 6.05 13.00
N ARG A 145 12.94 6.21 14.33
CA ARG A 145 12.59 7.48 14.97
C ARG A 145 13.61 8.58 14.70
N GLU A 146 14.90 8.24 14.66
CA GLU A 146 15.97 9.22 14.46
C GLU A 146 15.92 9.81 13.04
N THR A 147 15.72 8.96 12.05
CA THR A 147 15.61 9.32 10.64
C THR A 147 14.34 10.12 10.38
N PHE A 148 13.22 9.74 11.02
CA PHE A 148 12.00 10.55 11.01
C PHE A 148 12.22 11.96 11.58
N ASP A 149 12.84 12.06 12.76
CA ASP A 149 13.12 13.35 13.41
C ASP A 149 14.05 14.21 12.53
N ARG A 150 15.00 13.60 11.80
CA ARG A 150 15.82 14.27 10.79
C ARG A 150 15.01 14.79 9.60
N SER A 151 14.05 14.01 9.11
CA SER A 151 13.14 14.45 8.04
C SER A 151 12.33 15.66 8.51
N VAL A 152 11.72 15.60 9.69
CA VAL A 152 11.01 16.74 10.30
C VAL A 152 11.93 17.95 10.48
N ALA A 153 13.16 17.75 10.97
CA ALA A 153 14.13 18.84 11.14
C ALA A 153 14.53 19.51 9.82
N SER A 154 14.52 18.79 8.70
CA SER A 154 14.82 19.36 7.37
C SER A 154 13.81 20.40 6.91
N PHE A 155 12.62 20.46 7.54
CA PHE A 155 11.59 21.47 7.28
C PHE A 155 11.67 22.67 8.21
N GLN A 156 12.66 22.78 9.08
CA GLN A 156 12.85 23.96 9.93
C GLN A 156 13.30 25.15 9.07
N SER A 157 12.48 26.20 8.99
CA SER A 157 12.76 27.37 8.16
C SER A 157 13.51 28.47 8.91
N ASP A 158 13.30 28.61 10.22
CA ASP A 158 13.91 29.61 11.11
C ASP A 158 13.92 29.12 12.57
N SER A 159 14.74 29.73 13.43
CA SER A 159 14.87 29.38 14.86
C SER A 159 13.59 29.53 15.69
N ALA A 160 12.55 30.19 15.15
CA ALA A 160 11.26 30.39 15.80
C ALA A 160 10.21 29.32 15.46
N SER A 161 10.44 28.46 14.46
CA SER A 161 9.46 27.44 14.06
C SER A 161 9.49 26.26 15.03
N SER A 162 8.33 25.87 15.56
CA SER A 162 8.26 24.69 16.44
C SER A 162 8.46 23.39 15.65
N THR A 163 8.81 22.30 16.34
CA THR A 163 8.84 20.96 15.74
C THR A 163 7.50 20.57 15.13
N ALA A 164 6.39 20.99 15.73
CA ALA A 164 5.05 20.75 15.19
C ALA A 164 4.84 21.48 13.85
N ASP A 165 5.29 22.73 13.72
CA ASP A 165 5.20 23.48 12.46
C ASP A 165 6.07 22.85 11.37
N ALA A 166 7.26 22.37 11.72
CA ALA A 166 8.15 21.66 10.80
C ALA A 166 7.52 20.34 10.33
N HIS A 167 6.86 19.63 11.24
CA HIS A 167 6.10 18.43 10.90
C HIS A 167 4.94 18.73 9.96
N LEU A 168 4.14 19.76 10.24
CA LEU A 168 3.04 20.16 9.34
C LEU A 168 3.55 20.51 7.94
N ARG A 169 4.74 21.11 7.82
CA ARG A 169 5.39 21.33 6.51
C ARG A 169 5.84 20.04 5.82
N LEU A 170 6.32 19.05 6.58
CA LEU A 170 6.56 17.71 6.05
C LEU A 170 5.26 17.10 5.50
N VAL A 171 4.15 17.20 6.24
CA VAL A 171 2.84 16.73 5.78
C VAL A 171 2.39 17.47 4.52
N ASP A 172 2.58 18.79 4.46
CA ASP A 172 2.23 19.61 3.29
C ASP A 172 2.97 19.14 2.03
N GLN A 173 4.27 18.79 2.14
CA GLN A 173 5.09 18.25 1.06
C GLN A 173 4.71 16.81 0.71
N TYR A 174 4.56 15.93 1.71
CA TYR A 174 4.12 14.54 1.53
C TYR A 174 2.83 14.46 0.70
N LEU A 175 1.86 15.35 0.97
CA LEU A 175 0.60 15.38 0.24
C LEU A 175 0.73 15.90 -1.20
N GLU A 176 1.75 16.67 -1.54
CA GLU A 176 2.06 16.99 -2.94
C GLU A 176 2.72 15.82 -3.64
N ASP A 177 3.71 15.20 -2.99
CA ASP A 177 4.41 14.04 -3.54
C ASP A 177 3.44 12.86 -3.75
N GLN A 178 2.49 12.68 -2.84
CA GLN A 178 1.40 11.72 -2.99
C GLN A 178 0.50 12.06 -4.18
N MET A 179 0.15 13.34 -4.37
CA MET A 179 -0.66 13.73 -5.51
C MET A 179 0.07 13.45 -6.83
N GLU A 180 1.39 13.65 -6.88
CA GLU A 180 2.18 13.28 -8.05
C GLU A 180 2.11 11.77 -8.34
N VAL A 181 2.31 10.91 -7.32
CA VAL A 181 2.15 9.45 -7.44
C VAL A 181 0.77 9.08 -7.99
N LEU A 182 -0.29 9.68 -7.43
CA LEU A 182 -1.67 9.44 -7.86
C LEU A 182 -1.88 9.83 -9.32
N GLN A 183 -1.40 11.01 -9.72
CA GLN A 183 -1.58 11.54 -11.07
C GLN A 183 -0.79 10.77 -12.12
N ARG A 184 0.42 10.30 -11.77
CA ARG A 184 1.33 9.66 -12.71
C ARG A 184 1.15 8.16 -12.84
N LEU A 185 0.62 7.48 -11.81
CA LEU A 185 0.50 6.02 -11.80
C LEU A 185 -0.94 5.50 -11.65
N LYS A 186 -1.88 6.35 -11.18
CA LYS A 186 -3.25 5.97 -10.79
C LYS A 186 -3.31 4.59 -10.12
N PRO A 187 -2.60 4.40 -8.98
CA PRO A 187 -2.47 3.09 -8.34
C PRO A 187 -3.84 2.55 -7.90
N GLU A 188 -4.07 1.25 -8.05
CA GLU A 188 -5.32 0.60 -7.65
C GLU A 188 -5.55 0.66 -6.14
N VAL A 189 -4.46 0.63 -5.37
CA VAL A 189 -4.47 0.70 -3.91
C VAL A 189 -3.67 1.91 -3.45
N ILE A 190 -4.24 2.77 -2.64
CA ILE A 190 -3.53 3.85 -1.95
C ILE A 190 -2.96 3.26 -0.66
N GLY A 191 -1.63 3.18 -0.58
CA GLY A 191 -0.90 2.70 0.59
C GLY A 191 -1.01 3.67 1.76
N HIS A 192 -0.99 3.11 2.98
CA HIS A 192 -0.94 3.72 4.31
C HIS A 192 -0.97 5.27 4.33
N PHE A 193 -2.13 5.83 3.98
CA PHE A 193 -2.28 7.23 3.55
C PHE A 193 -1.65 8.27 4.48
N ASP A 194 -1.70 8.04 5.80
CA ASP A 194 -1.16 8.91 6.84
C ASP A 194 0.11 8.39 7.51
N LEU A 195 0.97 7.71 6.75
CA LEU A 195 2.30 7.28 7.20
C LEU A 195 3.13 8.44 7.77
N PHE A 196 2.94 9.68 7.29
CA PHE A 196 3.59 10.88 7.83
C PHE A 196 3.34 11.10 9.34
N ARG A 197 2.40 10.38 9.95
CA ARG A 197 2.13 10.39 11.40
C ARG A 197 2.77 9.23 12.16
N LEU A 198 3.52 8.31 11.52
CA LEU A 198 3.97 7.05 12.13
C LEU A 198 4.47 7.21 13.58
N PHE A 199 5.38 8.17 13.81
CA PHE A 199 5.96 8.47 15.13
C PHE A 199 5.22 9.55 15.94
N THR A 200 4.11 10.08 15.40
CA THR A 200 3.24 11.09 16.01
C THR A 200 1.74 10.83 15.72
N PRO A 201 1.19 9.67 16.11
CA PRO A 201 -0.21 9.33 15.82
C PRO A 201 -1.23 10.38 16.28
N GLN A 202 -0.86 11.24 17.23
CA GLN A 202 -1.70 12.30 17.78
C GLN A 202 -1.62 13.63 17.02
N LEU A 203 -0.76 13.75 15.99
CA LEU A 203 -0.66 14.96 15.18
C LEU A 203 -2.03 15.27 14.54
N GLU A 204 -2.57 16.44 14.86
CA GLU A 204 -3.86 16.87 14.34
C GLU A 204 -3.68 17.71 13.06
N LEU A 205 -4.44 17.38 12.02
CA LEU A 205 -4.39 18.08 10.72
C LEU A 205 -5.40 19.23 10.67
N GLN A 206 -5.35 20.12 11.68
CA GLN A 206 -6.30 21.23 11.78
C GLN A 206 -6.02 22.37 10.80
N GLU A 207 -4.80 22.46 10.26
CA GLU A 207 -4.45 23.53 9.31
C GLU A 207 -5.29 23.41 8.03
N PRO A 208 -6.12 24.42 7.69
CA PRO A 208 -7.06 24.32 6.58
C PRO A 208 -6.40 24.02 5.23
N ARG A 209 -5.18 24.50 5.02
CA ARG A 209 -4.41 24.25 3.80
C ARG A 209 -4.02 22.78 3.65
N ILE A 210 -3.53 22.16 4.73
CA ILE A 210 -3.15 20.75 4.75
C ILE A 210 -4.40 19.87 4.61
N TRP A 211 -5.48 20.19 5.34
CA TRP A 211 -6.73 19.45 5.22
C TRP A 211 -7.32 19.52 3.81
N ALA A 212 -7.22 20.67 3.14
CA ALA A 212 -7.62 20.80 1.74
C ALA A 212 -6.84 19.86 0.81
N LYS A 213 -5.53 19.66 1.04
CA LYS A 213 -4.72 18.68 0.28
C LYS A 213 -5.12 17.24 0.59
N VAL A 214 -5.39 16.90 1.85
CA VAL A 214 -5.94 15.58 2.22
C VAL A 214 -7.24 15.31 1.46
N GLN A 215 -8.18 16.26 1.47
CA GLN A 215 -9.44 16.14 0.74
C GLN A 215 -9.23 16.05 -0.77
N ARG A 216 -8.31 16.84 -1.33
CA ARG A 216 -7.94 16.83 -2.75
C ARG A 216 -7.45 15.44 -3.18
N ASN A 217 -6.47 14.87 -2.46
CA ASN A 217 -5.87 13.58 -2.79
C ASN A 217 -6.89 12.44 -2.68
N ILE A 218 -7.68 12.41 -1.59
CA ILE A 218 -8.73 11.40 -1.42
C ILE A 218 -9.78 11.50 -2.54
N ARG A 219 -10.25 12.72 -2.87
CA ARG A 219 -11.24 12.90 -3.95
C ARG A 219 -10.69 12.43 -5.30
N PHE A 220 -9.43 12.73 -5.60
CA PHE A 220 -8.80 12.29 -6.83
C PHE A 220 -8.73 10.75 -6.91
N ALA A 221 -8.30 10.09 -5.83
CA ALA A 221 -8.27 8.63 -5.74
C ALA A 221 -9.67 7.99 -5.84
N VAL A 222 -10.68 8.58 -5.21
CA VAL A 222 -12.08 8.17 -5.33
C VAL A 222 -12.57 8.26 -6.78
N GLU A 223 -12.24 9.36 -7.48
CA GLU A 223 -12.72 9.63 -8.83
C GLU A 223 -12.31 8.54 -9.82
N TYR A 224 -11.05 8.10 -9.78
CA TYR A 224 -10.58 7.02 -10.65
C TYR A 224 -10.83 5.61 -10.06
N GLY A 225 -11.45 5.52 -8.88
CA GLY A 225 -11.96 4.27 -8.32
C GLY A 225 -10.96 3.46 -7.48
N ALA A 226 -9.84 4.05 -7.05
CA ALA A 226 -8.88 3.39 -6.17
C ALA A 226 -9.51 2.89 -4.85
N LEU A 227 -8.85 1.90 -4.28
CA LEU A 227 -9.11 1.39 -2.95
C LEU A 227 -8.10 2.05 -2.00
N PHE A 228 -8.56 2.46 -0.82
CA PHE A 228 -7.71 2.89 0.27
C PHE A 228 -7.44 1.68 1.15
N GLU A 229 -6.18 1.35 1.37
CA GLU A 229 -5.88 0.25 2.28
C GLU A 229 -6.21 0.65 3.72
N CYS A 230 -6.77 -0.30 4.46
CA CYS A 230 -6.87 -0.30 5.90
C CYS A 230 -5.79 -1.26 6.41
N ASN A 231 -4.59 -0.70 6.61
CA ASN A 231 -3.38 -1.44 6.93
C ASN A 231 -3.28 -1.76 8.43
N ALA A 232 -3.16 -3.06 8.75
CA ALA A 232 -3.03 -3.55 10.12
C ALA A 232 -1.64 -3.31 10.75
N ALA A 233 -0.66 -2.85 9.97
CA ALA A 233 0.70 -2.53 10.44
C ALA A 233 0.73 -1.45 11.52
N ALA A 234 -0.15 -0.46 11.45
CA ALA A 234 -0.22 0.61 12.44
C ALA A 234 -0.32 0.06 13.88
N PHE A 235 -1.08 -1.02 14.08
CA PHE A 235 -1.29 -1.65 15.38
C PHE A 235 0.00 -2.23 16.00
N ARG A 236 0.92 -2.77 15.19
CA ARG A 236 2.24 -3.24 15.68
C ARG A 236 3.22 -2.08 15.89
N LYS A 237 2.97 -0.92 15.28
CA LYS A 237 3.71 0.33 15.48
C LYS A 237 3.17 1.16 16.67
N GLY A 238 2.26 0.60 17.47
CA GLY A 238 1.75 1.22 18.70
C GLY A 238 0.50 2.08 18.52
N TRP A 239 -0.10 2.09 17.32
CA TRP A 239 -1.36 2.79 17.10
C TRP A 239 -2.55 2.01 17.64
N ASN A 240 -3.62 2.74 17.95
CA ASN A 240 -4.93 2.18 18.30
C ASN A 240 -5.88 2.11 17.11
N THR A 241 -5.46 2.58 15.94
CA THR A 241 -6.19 2.56 14.68
C THR A 241 -5.33 1.89 13.60
N SER A 242 -5.94 1.67 12.44
CA SER A 242 -5.24 1.33 11.18
C SER A 242 -4.56 2.58 10.59
N TYR A 243 -3.81 2.41 9.49
CA TYR A 243 -3.73 3.43 8.45
C TYR A 243 -4.88 3.19 7.48
N PRO A 244 -5.80 4.14 7.24
CA PRO A 244 -5.82 5.49 7.80
C PRO A 244 -6.30 5.58 9.25
N GLY A 245 -5.84 6.61 9.96
CA GLY A 245 -6.40 7.07 11.22
C GLY A 245 -7.89 7.44 11.12
N LYS A 246 -8.54 7.62 12.28
CA LYS A 246 -10.02 7.69 12.39
C LYS A 246 -10.64 8.79 11.53
N GLU A 247 -10.11 9.99 11.61
CA GLU A 247 -10.61 11.18 10.92
C GLU A 247 -10.44 11.08 9.39
N LEU A 248 -9.38 10.43 8.93
CA LEU A 248 -9.16 10.16 7.51
C LEU A 248 -10.05 9.03 7.02
N LEU A 249 -10.22 7.95 7.79
CA LEU A 249 -11.18 6.90 7.50
C LEU A 249 -12.60 7.47 7.34
N GLN A 250 -13.02 8.34 8.26
CA GLN A 250 -14.31 9.02 8.19
C GLN A 250 -14.44 9.90 6.94
N LEU A 251 -13.39 10.63 6.58
CA LEU A 251 -13.38 11.44 5.36
C LEU A 251 -13.50 10.55 4.12
N ILE A 252 -12.73 9.46 4.01
CA ILE A 252 -12.79 8.51 2.89
C ILE A 252 -14.20 7.94 2.75
N LEU A 253 -14.82 7.50 3.86
CA LEU A 253 -16.20 7.01 3.86
C LEU A 253 -17.20 8.09 3.42
N SER A 254 -17.05 9.32 3.91
CA SER A 254 -17.93 10.45 3.53
C SER A 254 -17.84 10.81 2.05
N LEU A 255 -16.75 10.44 1.39
CA LEU A 255 -16.50 10.64 -0.03
C LEU A 255 -16.80 9.40 -0.87
N ASN A 256 -17.40 8.35 -0.28
CA ASN A 256 -17.69 7.06 -0.92
C ASN A 256 -16.43 6.32 -1.42
N GLY A 257 -15.29 6.51 -0.75
CA GLY A 257 -14.08 5.77 -1.04
C GLY A 257 -14.20 4.29 -0.69
N ARG A 258 -13.48 3.46 -1.45
CA ARG A 258 -13.48 2.01 -1.32
C ARG A 258 -12.37 1.60 -0.37
N LEU A 259 -12.66 0.73 0.60
CA LEU A 259 -11.68 0.28 1.58
C LEU A 259 -11.26 -1.16 1.29
N CYS A 260 -9.96 -1.45 1.24
CA CYS A 260 -9.45 -2.82 1.25
C CYS A 260 -8.66 -3.12 2.53
N LEU A 261 -8.40 -4.39 2.81
CA LEU A 261 -7.60 -4.84 3.94
C LEU A 261 -6.17 -5.15 3.51
N SER A 262 -5.22 -4.87 4.40
CA SER A 262 -3.84 -5.31 4.28
C SER A 262 -3.18 -5.55 5.64
N ASP A 263 -2.18 -6.43 5.68
CA ASP A 263 -1.28 -6.61 6.83
C ASP A 263 0.07 -5.93 6.65
N ASP A 264 0.46 -5.62 5.41
CA ASP A 264 1.80 -5.14 5.08
C ASP A 264 2.83 -6.10 5.74
N SER A 265 2.63 -7.38 5.42
CA SER A 265 3.37 -8.45 6.08
C SER A 265 4.80 -8.48 5.60
N HIS A 266 5.75 -8.40 6.52
CA HIS A 266 7.19 -8.46 6.25
C HIS A 266 7.80 -9.82 6.60
N GLY A 267 7.08 -10.89 6.28
CA GLY A 267 7.43 -12.27 6.60
C GLY A 267 6.30 -13.06 7.25
N VAL A 268 6.52 -14.35 7.48
CA VAL A 268 5.50 -15.32 7.93
C VAL A 268 4.84 -14.90 9.24
N HIS A 269 5.63 -14.34 10.16
CA HIS A 269 5.16 -13.87 11.47
C HIS A 269 4.16 -12.70 11.39
N ALA A 270 4.18 -11.93 10.30
CA ALA A 270 3.36 -10.75 10.12
C ALA A 270 2.06 -11.01 9.32
N VAL A 271 1.95 -12.16 8.64
CA VAL A 271 0.77 -12.52 7.85
C VAL A 271 -0.47 -12.61 8.73
N GLY A 272 -1.47 -11.78 8.44
CA GLY A 272 -2.71 -11.63 9.21
C GLY A 272 -2.53 -10.99 10.59
N LEU A 273 -1.33 -10.52 10.95
CA LEU A 273 -1.10 -9.95 12.28
C LEU A 273 -2.02 -8.75 12.51
N ASN A 274 -2.66 -8.71 13.68
CA ASN A 274 -3.66 -7.69 14.07
C ASN A 274 -4.95 -7.66 13.23
N TYR A 275 -5.25 -8.65 12.38
CA TYR A 275 -6.47 -8.65 11.55
C TYR A 275 -7.77 -8.62 12.37
N LEU A 276 -7.80 -9.24 13.54
CA LEU A 276 -8.96 -9.16 14.44
C LEU A 276 -9.15 -7.74 15.01
N ARG A 277 -8.06 -7.01 15.28
CA ARG A 277 -8.11 -5.60 15.69
C ARG A 277 -8.54 -4.70 14.53
N LEU A 278 -8.03 -4.96 13.33
CA LEU A 278 -8.45 -4.27 12.11
C LEU A 278 -9.96 -4.43 11.86
N ARG A 279 -10.47 -5.67 11.92
CA ARG A 279 -11.90 -5.95 11.82
C ARG A 279 -12.70 -5.15 12.84
N GLN A 280 -12.28 -5.16 14.11
CA GLN A 280 -12.98 -4.44 15.17
C GLN A 280 -12.98 -2.93 14.92
N TYR A 281 -11.84 -2.35 14.53
CA TYR A 281 -11.72 -0.94 14.20
C TYR A 281 -12.67 -0.51 13.07
N LEU A 282 -12.72 -1.27 11.97
CA LEU A 282 -13.61 -0.99 10.85
C LEU A 282 -15.09 -1.23 11.20
N PHE A 283 -15.38 -2.23 12.05
CA PHE A 283 -16.72 -2.46 12.58
C PHE A 283 -17.20 -1.27 13.41
N ASP A 284 -16.38 -0.78 14.34
CA ASP A 284 -16.69 0.36 15.21
C ASP A 284 -16.79 1.68 14.42
N ALA A 285 -16.08 1.79 13.30
CA ALA A 285 -16.18 2.91 12.38
C ALA A 285 -17.43 2.87 11.49
N GLY A 286 -18.24 1.80 11.55
CA GLY A 286 -19.47 1.67 10.77
C GLY A 286 -19.24 1.30 9.30
N VAL A 287 -18.13 0.63 8.98
CA VAL A 287 -17.81 0.21 7.60
C VAL A 287 -18.77 -0.91 7.17
N GLU A 288 -19.63 -0.63 6.20
CA GLU A 288 -20.59 -1.63 5.66
C GLU A 288 -20.01 -2.48 4.54
N THR A 289 -19.13 -1.92 3.71
CA THR A 289 -18.58 -2.61 2.53
C THR A 289 -17.06 -2.49 2.53
N ILE A 290 -16.39 -3.62 2.33
CA ILE A 290 -14.97 -3.66 1.95
C ILE A 290 -14.85 -4.11 0.50
N TRP A 291 -13.74 -3.79 -0.15
CA TRP A 291 -13.48 -4.05 -1.54
C TRP A 291 -12.19 -4.84 -1.69
N TYR A 292 -12.11 -5.63 -2.75
CA TYR A 292 -10.94 -6.42 -3.05
C TYR A 292 -10.72 -6.55 -4.55
N LEU A 293 -9.47 -6.76 -4.95
CA LEU A 293 -9.08 -6.90 -6.35
C LEU A 293 -9.05 -8.37 -6.76
N GLU A 294 -9.47 -8.62 -7.99
CA GLU A 294 -9.28 -9.88 -8.70
C GLU A 294 -8.75 -9.61 -10.11
N LYS A 295 -8.21 -10.65 -10.77
CA LYS A 295 -7.96 -10.60 -12.21
C LYS A 295 -9.28 -10.40 -12.96
N ASP A 296 -9.26 -9.51 -13.93
CA ASP A 296 -10.39 -9.35 -14.84
C ASP A 296 -10.32 -10.41 -15.94
N HIS A 297 -11.29 -11.31 -15.96
CA HIS A 297 -11.42 -12.37 -16.98
C HIS A 297 -12.47 -12.04 -18.04
N THR A 298 -13.00 -10.81 -18.05
CA THR A 298 -14.05 -10.40 -18.97
C THR A 298 -13.44 -10.11 -20.34
N PRO A 299 -14.00 -10.65 -21.45
CA PRO A 299 -13.54 -10.32 -22.80
C PRO A 299 -13.66 -8.82 -23.09
N GLU A 300 -12.67 -8.23 -23.80
CA GLU A 300 -12.59 -6.79 -24.12
C GLU A 300 -13.88 -6.21 -24.76
N GLU A 301 -14.64 -7.03 -25.48
CA GLU A 301 -15.87 -6.64 -26.19
C GLU A 301 -17.10 -6.42 -25.28
N ALA A 302 -17.02 -6.76 -23.98
CA ALA A 302 -18.15 -6.69 -23.05
C ALA A 302 -18.07 -5.53 -22.03
N SER A 303 -17.19 -4.54 -22.26
CA SER A 303 -17.00 -3.38 -21.37
C SER A 303 -18.17 -2.40 -21.44
N VAL A 304 -19.30 -2.78 -20.85
CA VAL A 304 -20.38 -1.83 -20.53
C VAL A 304 -19.88 -0.98 -19.36
N SER A 305 -19.73 0.33 -19.60
CA SER A 305 -19.45 1.29 -18.55
C SER A 305 -20.54 1.20 -17.47
N ASP A 306 -20.14 0.98 -16.23
CA ASP A 306 -21.03 1.13 -15.08
C ASP A 306 -21.51 2.59 -15.06
N ALA A 307 -22.75 2.81 -15.53
CA ALA A 307 -23.34 4.13 -15.58
C ALA A 307 -23.65 4.61 -14.14
N ASN A 308 -22.94 5.65 -13.70
CA ASN A 308 -23.11 6.45 -12.47
C ASN A 308 -22.20 6.15 -11.25
N GLY A 309 -20.96 5.69 -11.43
CA GLY A 309 -19.98 5.64 -10.32
C GLY A 309 -18.52 5.56 -10.78
N PRO A 310 -17.54 5.63 -9.85
CA PRO A 310 -16.14 5.41 -10.18
C PRO A 310 -15.93 4.03 -10.83
N PRO A 311 -15.00 3.88 -11.78
CA PRO A 311 -14.81 2.62 -12.50
C PRO A 311 -14.42 1.50 -11.54
N THR A 312 -14.94 0.29 -11.76
CA THR A 312 -14.57 -0.92 -10.99
C THR A 312 -13.50 -1.74 -11.68
N ARG A 313 -13.25 -1.50 -12.97
CA ARG A 313 -12.24 -2.18 -13.79
C ARG A 313 -11.06 -1.27 -14.03
N PHE A 314 -9.85 -1.80 -13.87
CA PHE A 314 -8.60 -1.08 -14.04
C PHE A 314 -7.87 -1.55 -15.29
N ALA A 315 -7.17 -0.63 -15.96
CA ALA A 315 -6.51 -0.90 -17.22
C ALA A 315 -5.34 -1.90 -17.13
N ARG A 316 -4.80 -2.14 -15.92
CA ARG A 316 -3.83 -3.23 -15.64
C ARG A 316 -4.46 -4.63 -15.56
N GLY A 317 -5.76 -4.76 -15.86
CA GLY A 317 -6.44 -6.05 -15.98
C GLY A 317 -6.93 -6.61 -14.66
N THR A 318 -7.33 -5.74 -13.73
CA THR A 318 -7.97 -6.11 -12.47
C THR A 318 -9.36 -5.50 -12.33
N VAL A 319 -10.17 -6.09 -11.47
CA VAL A 319 -11.51 -5.61 -11.13
C VAL A 319 -11.67 -5.54 -9.61
N ALA A 320 -12.17 -4.41 -9.13
CA ALA A 320 -12.59 -4.20 -7.75
C ALA A 320 -13.99 -4.78 -7.54
N LYS A 321 -14.11 -5.68 -6.56
CA LYS A 321 -15.37 -6.30 -6.16
C LYS A 321 -15.76 -5.89 -4.75
N PRO A 322 -17.03 -5.51 -4.52
CA PRO A 322 -17.51 -5.22 -3.18
C PRO A 322 -17.81 -6.53 -2.42
N LEU A 323 -17.57 -6.49 -1.12
CA LEU A 323 -18.06 -7.46 -0.15
C LEU A 323 -18.87 -6.66 0.88
N GLY A 324 -20.18 -6.91 0.89
CA GLY A 324 -21.14 -6.17 1.70
C GLY A 324 -21.03 -6.47 3.19
N PRO A 325 -22.04 -6.09 3.99
CA PRO A 325 -22.00 -6.18 5.46
C PRO A 325 -21.67 -7.57 6.01
N GLU A 326 -21.89 -8.63 5.24
CA GLU A 326 -21.49 -10.00 5.54
C GLU A 326 -19.97 -10.16 5.77
N TRP A 327 -19.14 -9.24 5.27
CA TRP A 327 -17.71 -9.23 5.57
C TRP A 327 -17.46 -9.26 7.07
N LYS A 328 -18.31 -8.59 7.86
CA LYS A 328 -18.19 -8.49 9.32
C LYS A 328 -18.33 -9.82 10.03
N THR A 329 -19.10 -10.76 9.48
CA THR A 329 -19.41 -12.07 10.10
C THR A 329 -18.93 -13.24 9.25
N HIS A 330 -18.17 -12.97 8.20
CA HIS A 330 -17.65 -13.96 7.28
C HIS A 330 -16.92 -15.10 8.01
N GLY A 331 -17.15 -16.34 7.58
CA GLY A 331 -16.63 -17.56 8.25
C GLY A 331 -15.11 -17.59 8.41
N PHE A 332 -14.38 -16.86 7.57
CA PHE A 332 -12.94 -16.66 7.76
C PHE A 332 -12.59 -16.21 9.17
N TRP A 333 -13.29 -15.26 9.78
CA TRP A 333 -12.83 -14.71 11.06
C TRP A 333 -12.79 -15.78 12.17
N THR A 334 -13.71 -16.73 12.10
CA THR A 334 -13.75 -17.89 12.99
C THR A 334 -12.60 -18.84 12.67
N THR A 335 -12.41 -19.21 11.41
CA THR A 335 -11.30 -20.09 10.98
C THR A 335 -9.94 -19.47 11.32
N PHE A 336 -9.78 -18.18 11.05
CA PHE A 336 -8.57 -17.40 11.27
C PHE A 336 -8.19 -17.37 12.74
N ALA A 337 -9.15 -17.04 13.63
CA ALA A 337 -8.91 -17.05 15.06
C ALA A 337 -8.47 -18.44 15.57
N ALA A 338 -9.15 -19.50 15.12
CA ALA A 338 -8.77 -20.87 15.47
C ALA A 338 -7.38 -21.25 14.93
N SER A 339 -7.03 -20.84 13.71
CA SER A 339 -5.70 -21.09 13.11
C SER A 339 -4.58 -20.36 13.85
N LEU A 340 -4.84 -19.17 14.41
CA LEU A 340 -3.88 -18.46 15.26
C LEU A 340 -3.64 -19.21 16.58
N GLU A 341 -4.69 -19.69 17.25
CA GLU A 341 -4.59 -20.47 18.49
C GLU A 341 -3.86 -21.81 18.29
N ALA A 342 -4.03 -22.46 17.15
CA ALA A 342 -3.35 -23.73 16.84
C ALA A 342 -1.85 -23.53 16.50
N SER A 343 -1.43 -22.30 16.18
CA SER A 343 -0.04 -21.98 15.83
C SER A 343 0.77 -21.39 17.00
N SER A 344 0.11 -21.06 18.12
CA SER A 344 0.71 -20.55 19.37
C SER A 344 0.96 -21.68 20.37
#